data_AF-A0A935BWY0-F1
#
_entry.id   AF-A0A935BWY0-F1
#
_cell.length_a   1.000
_cell.length_b   1.000
_cell.length_c   1.000
_cell.angle_alpha   90.00
_cell.angle_beta   90.00
_cell.angle_gamma   90.00
#
_symmetry.space_group_name_H-M   'P 1'
#
loop_
_entity.id
_entity.type
_entity.pdbx_description
1 polymer ?
#
loop_
_entity_poly.entity_id
_entity_poly.type
_entity_poly.pdbx_seq_one_letter_code
_entity_poly.pdbx_strand_id
1 'polypeptide(L)'
;MSEAVVYRLKRDTLMVLARMNQGLFDPDLLRRHIVFIQHQLVMAAIRDPAISSEIKTALLAFQDKTVRDSIEDRRGAKRRVPRETAPPKHQNRTPLSMVRNSA
;
A
#
# COMPACT_ATOMS: atom_id res chain seq x y z
N MET A 1 28.08 -6.47 -4.29
CA MET A 1 27.53 -6.29 -5.66
C MET A 1 26.01 -6.29 -5.68
N SER A 2 25.34 -7.07 -4.82
CA SER A 2 23.88 -7.16 -4.70
C SER A 2 23.16 -5.82 -4.45
N GLU A 3 23.71 -4.94 -3.60
CA GLU A 3 23.11 -3.62 -3.33
C GLU A 3 23.00 -2.73 -4.59
N ALA A 4 24.02 -2.75 -5.46
CA ALA A 4 24.00 -2.00 -6.71
C ALA A 4 22.91 -2.51 -7.67
N VAL A 5 22.58 -3.81 -7.62
CA VAL A 5 21.48 -4.38 -8.41
C VAL A 5 20.13 -3.92 -7.86
N VAL A 6 19.94 -3.95 -6.53
CA VAL A 6 18.72 -3.44 -5.90
C VAL A 6 18.52 -1.95 -6.19
N TYR A 7 19.59 -1.15 -6.13
CA TYR A 7 19.55 0.25 -6.51
C TYR A 7 19.11 0.44 -7.97
N ARG A 8 19.70 -0.31 -8.91
CA ARG A 8 19.32 -0.24 -10.33
C ARG A 8 17.85 -0.62 -10.53
N LEU A 9 17.37 -1.68 -9.90
CA LEU A 9 15.97 -2.08 -10.00
C LEU A 9 15.01 -1.00 -9.47
N LYS A 10 15.35 -0.34 -8.36
CA LYS A 10 14.57 0.81 -7.87
C LYS A 10 14.56 1.96 -8.87
N ARG A 11 15.73 2.32 -9.42
CA ARG A 11 15.84 3.38 -10.42
C ARG A 11 15.00 3.05 -11.65
N ASP A 12 15.09 1.82 -12.15
CA ASP A 12 14.36 1.39 -13.34
C ASP A 12 12.85 1.39 -13.10
N THR A 13 12.41 0.98 -11.91
CA THR A 13 11.01 1.13 -11.47
C THR A 13 10.55 2.58 -11.55
N LEU A 14 11.32 3.52 -11.00
CA LEU A 14 10.97 4.94 -11.00
C LEU A 14 10.94 5.52 -12.42
N MET A 15 11.84 5.09 -13.30
CA MET A 15 11.82 5.49 -14.71
C MET A 15 10.56 5.00 -15.43
N VAL A 16 10.17 3.73 -15.22
CA VAL A 16 8.94 3.17 -15.79
C VAL A 16 7.72 3.91 -15.23
N LEU A 17 7.67 4.12 -13.91
CA LEU A 17 6.59 4.85 -13.26
C LEU A 17 6.43 6.26 -13.82
N ALA A 18 7.53 7.01 -13.95
CA ALA A 18 7.53 8.37 -14.47
C ALA A 18 7.00 8.45 -15.90
N ARG A 19 7.32 7.45 -16.74
CA ARG A 19 6.79 7.34 -18.12
C ARG A 19 5.31 6.98 -18.13
N MET A 20 4.90 6.03 -17.30
CA MET A 20 3.50 5.54 -17.25
C MET A 20 2.52 6.57 -16.68
N ASN A 21 2.98 7.45 -15.78
CA ASN A 21 2.13 8.39 -15.04
C ASN A 21 2.42 9.84 -15.44
N GLN A 22 2.88 10.09 -16.67
CA GLN A 22 3.03 11.45 -17.17
C GLN A 22 1.70 12.20 -17.10
N GLY A 23 1.68 13.33 -16.38
CA GLY A 23 0.47 14.12 -16.17
C GLY A 23 -0.48 13.58 -15.09
N LEU A 24 -0.15 12.47 -14.42
CA LEU A 24 -0.96 11.90 -13.34
C LEU A 24 -0.20 11.87 -12.01
N PHE A 25 -0.68 12.64 -11.04
CA PHE A 25 -0.14 12.66 -9.67
C PHE A 25 -1.21 12.26 -8.66
N ASP A 26 -1.65 11.00 -8.72
CA ASP A 26 -2.41 10.36 -7.64
C ASP A 26 -1.45 9.54 -6.75
N PRO A 27 -1.17 9.97 -5.50
CA PRO A 27 -0.22 9.28 -4.61
C PRO A 27 -0.60 7.84 -4.26
N ASP A 28 -1.89 7.50 -4.22
CA ASP A 28 -2.34 6.14 -3.92
C ASP A 28 -2.15 5.23 -5.13
N LEU A 29 -2.46 5.73 -6.33
CA LEU A 29 -2.25 4.98 -7.56
C LEU A 29 -0.76 4.80 -7.86
N LEU A 30 0.05 5.84 -7.68
CA LEU A 30 1.51 5.78 -7.85
C LEU A 30 2.14 4.71 -6.93
N ARG A 31 1.70 4.63 -5.67
CA ARG A 31 2.17 3.59 -4.74
C ARG A 31 1.84 2.18 -5.24
N ARG A 32 0.61 1.94 -5.74
CA ARG A 32 0.22 0.64 -6.30
C ARG A 32 1.05 0.29 -7.54
N HIS A 33 1.27 1.26 -8.42
CA HIS A 33 2.10 1.08 -9.62
C HIS A 33 3.54 0.74 -9.26
N ILE A 34 4.15 1.40 -8.26
CA ILE A 34 5.50 1.08 -7.80
C ILE A 34 5.61 -0.39 -7.38
N VAL A 35 4.72 -0.86 -6.50
CA VAL A 35 4.75 -2.24 -5.99
C VAL A 35 4.54 -3.24 -7.13
N PHE A 36 3.62 -2.95 -8.05
CA PHE A 36 3.38 -3.79 -9.21
C PHE A 36 4.60 -3.89 -10.13
N ILE A 37 5.19 -2.76 -10.53
CA ILE A 37 6.34 -2.71 -11.43
C ILE A 37 7.55 -3.42 -10.80
N GLN A 38 7.84 -3.16 -9.52
CA GLN A 38 8.93 -3.83 -8.80
C GLN A 38 8.76 -5.35 -8.79
N HIS A 39 7.55 -5.83 -8.51
CA HIS A 39 7.26 -7.25 -8.53
C HIS A 39 7.54 -7.87 -9.90
N GLN A 40 7.08 -7.24 -10.99
CA GLN A 40 7.32 -7.76 -12.34
C GLN A 40 8.80 -7.81 -12.70
N LEU A 41 9.57 -6.76 -12.36
CA LEU A 41 11.02 -6.72 -12.61
C LEU A 41 11.76 -7.80 -11.81
N VAL A 42 11.40 -8.01 -10.54
CA VAL A 42 12.01 -9.06 -9.71
C VAL A 42 11.68 -10.45 -10.25
N MET A 43 10.41 -10.71 -10.62
CA MET A 43 10.02 -12.01 -11.20
C MET A 43 10.72 -12.29 -12.53
N ALA A 44 10.91 -11.27 -13.38
CA ALA A 44 11.69 -11.40 -14.60
C ALA A 44 13.16 -11.75 -14.29
N ALA A 45 13.80 -11.05 -13.36
CA ALA A 45 15.19 -11.29 -12.98
C ALA A 45 15.41 -12.68 -12.36
N ILE A 46 14.46 -13.20 -11.58
CA ILE A 46 14.59 -14.54 -10.98
C ILE A 46 14.56 -15.65 -12.04
N ARG A 47 13.78 -15.46 -13.11
CA ARG A 47 13.65 -16.41 -14.22
C ARG A 47 14.84 -16.40 -15.17
N ASP A 48 15.68 -15.36 -15.13
CA ASP A 48 16.87 -15.26 -15.97
C ASP A 48 17.99 -16.20 -15.45
N PRO A 49 18.42 -17.20 -16.23
CA PRO A 49 19.49 -18.11 -15.83
C PRO A 49 20.88 -17.43 -15.76
N ALA A 50 21.08 -16.28 -16.42
CA ALA A 50 22.34 -15.54 -16.40
C ALA A 50 22.58 -14.80 -15.07
N ILE A 51 21.53 -14.61 -14.26
CA ILE A 51 21.63 -13.92 -12.97
C ILE A 51 22.04 -14.92 -11.88
N SER A 52 23.06 -14.54 -11.09
CA SER A 52 23.57 -15.37 -10.00
C SER A 52 22.55 -15.57 -8.88
N SER A 53 22.67 -16.69 -8.16
CA SER A 53 21.82 -17.01 -7.00
C SER A 53 21.89 -15.94 -5.91
N GLU A 54 23.07 -15.38 -5.64
CA GLU A 54 23.27 -14.29 -4.67
C GLU A 54 22.39 -13.07 -5.02
N ILE A 55 22.38 -12.66 -6.28
CA ILE A 55 21.56 -11.54 -6.75
C ILE A 55 20.07 -11.87 -6.61
N LYS A 56 19.65 -13.09 -7.00
CA LYS A 56 18.25 -13.52 -6.87
C LYS A 56 17.78 -13.49 -5.42
N THR A 57 18.59 -13.96 -4.48
CA THR A 57 18.30 -13.90 -3.04
C THR A 57 18.16 -12.45 -2.57
N ALA A 58 19.05 -11.56 -2.99
CA ALA A 58 18.96 -10.15 -2.63
C ALA A 58 17.70 -9.46 -3.19
N LEU A 59 17.30 -9.79 -4.42
CA LEU A 59 16.09 -9.28 -5.04
C LEU A 59 14.81 -9.80 -4.35
N LEU A 60 14.79 -11.05 -3.93
CA LEU A 60 13.70 -11.62 -3.14
C LEU A 60 13.58 -10.96 -1.77
N ALA A 61 14.70 -10.80 -1.05
CA ALA A 61 14.71 -10.11 0.24
C ALA A 61 14.25 -8.65 0.11
N PHE A 62 14.64 -7.98 -0.97
CA PHE A 62 14.16 -6.64 -1.30
C PHE A 62 12.64 -6.60 -1.56
N GLN A 63 12.11 -7.57 -2.32
CA GLN A 63 10.67 -7.66 -2.61
C GLN A 63 9.87 -7.91 -1.34
N ASP A 64 10.32 -8.82 -0.47
CA ASP A 64 9.68 -9.13 0.81
C ASP A 64 9.59 -7.89 1.70
N LYS A 65 10.70 -7.13 1.81
CA LYS A 65 10.72 -5.87 2.56
C LYS A 65 9.71 -4.86 2.00
N THR A 66 9.70 -4.68 0.69
CA THR A 66 8.78 -3.75 0.01
C THR A 66 7.31 -4.09 0.27
N VAL A 67 6.95 -5.38 0.23
CA VAL A 67 5.59 -5.84 0.49
C VAL A 67 5.20 -5.60 1.96
N ARG A 68 6.11 -5.88 2.91
CA ARG A 68 5.87 -5.61 4.33
C ARG A 68 5.64 -4.13 4.60
N ASP A 69 6.54 -3.28 4.09
CA ASP A 69 6.44 -1.82 4.24
C ASP A 69 5.11 -1.30 3.66
N SER A 70 4.66 -1.83 2.52
CA SER A 70 3.37 -1.46 1.90
C SER A 70 2.15 -1.91 2.73
N ILE A 71 2.21 -3.11 3.32
CA ILE A 71 1.15 -3.61 4.21
C ILE A 71 1.09 -2.79 5.50
N GLU A 72 2.25 -2.47 6.09
CA GLU A 72 2.36 -1.65 7.29
C GLU A 72 1.86 -0.23 7.06
N ASP A 73 2.22 0.40 5.94
CA ASP A 73 1.70 1.72 5.55
C ASP A 73 0.18 1.70 5.43
N ARG A 74 -0.39 0.68 4.78
CA ARG A 74 -1.85 0.52 4.65
C ARG A 74 -2.53 0.32 6.02
N ARG A 75 -1.88 -0.37 6.96
CA ARG A 75 -2.38 -0.54 8.34
C ARG A 75 -2.30 0.76 9.13
N GLY A 76 -1.22 1.52 8.97
CA GLY A 76 -1.01 2.83 9.59
C GLY A 76 -2.01 3.88 9.08
N ALA A 77 -2.24 3.93 7.77
CA ALA A 77 -3.23 4.82 7.15
C ALA A 77 -4.65 4.59 7.70
N LYS A 78 -5.06 3.33 7.89
CA LYS A 78 -6.35 2.99 8.52
C LYS A 78 -6.48 3.45 9.97
N ARG A 79 -5.37 3.59 10.70
CA ARG A 79 -5.37 4.09 12.10
C ARG A 79 -5.38 5.61 12.18
N ARG A 80 -4.95 6.32 11.13
CA ARG A 80 -4.88 7.79 11.07
C ARG A 80 -6.20 8.45 10.68
N VAL A 81 -7.25 7.69 10.37
CA VAL A 81 -8.58 8.27 10.16
C VAL A 81 -9.07 8.84 11.50
N PRO A 82 -9.25 10.16 11.63
CA PRO A 82 -9.72 10.75 12.88
C PRO A 82 -11.08 10.15 13.24
N ARG A 83 -11.28 9.81 14.51
CA ARG A 83 -12.54 9.29 15.06
C ARG A 83 -13.75 10.23 14.86
N GLU A 84 -13.50 11.43 14.36
CA GLU A 84 -14.43 12.56 14.22
C GLU A 84 -15.52 12.36 13.15
N THR A 85 -15.42 11.36 12.28
CA THR A 85 -16.46 11.03 11.27
C THR A 85 -17.34 9.86 11.64
N ALA A 86 -17.22 9.31 12.86
CA ALA A 86 -18.16 8.31 13.34
C ALA A 86 -19.54 8.98 13.52
N PRO A 87 -20.62 8.53 12.83
CA PRO A 87 -21.94 9.11 13.03
C PRO A 87 -22.34 8.97 14.51
N PRO A 88 -23.03 9.98 15.08
CA PRO A 88 -23.36 9.97 16.50
C PRO A 88 -24.16 8.70 16.82
N LYS A 89 -23.66 7.93 17.78
CA LYS A 89 -24.39 6.77 18.32
C LYS A 89 -25.69 7.30 18.90
N HIS A 90 -26.82 6.92 18.31
CA HIS A 90 -28.17 7.22 18.79
C HIS A 90 -28.24 7.00 20.31
N GLN A 91 -28.22 8.10 21.07
CA GLN A 91 -28.51 8.06 22.50
C GLN A 91 -30.02 8.17 22.68
N ASN A 92 -30.53 7.23 23.49
CA ASN A 92 -31.77 7.27 24.26
C ASN A 92 -33.09 7.21 23.48
N ARG A 93 -33.65 6.00 23.37
CA ARG A 93 -35.11 5.82 23.37
C ARG A 93 -35.58 5.86 24.81
N THR A 94 -36.10 7.00 25.26
CA THR A 94 -36.90 7.10 26.49
C THR A 94 -38.20 6.31 26.26
N PRO A 95 -38.61 5.37 27.13
CA PRO A 95 -39.93 4.76 27.02
C PRO A 95 -40.98 5.84 27.32
N LEU A 96 -41.94 6.03 26.43
CA LEU A 96 -43.14 6.84 26.66
C LEU A 96 -44.00 6.14 27.73
N SER A 97 -43.71 6.39 29.01
CA SER A 97 -44.69 6.23 30.06
C SER A 97 -45.31 7.58 30.40
N MET A 98 -46.64 7.60 30.43
CA MET A 98 -47.53 8.66 30.91
C MET A 98 -47.70 9.92 30.06
N VAL A 99 -48.78 9.96 29.29
CA VAL A 99 -49.70 11.12 29.28
C VAL A 99 -51.12 10.59 29.47
N ARG A 100 -51.65 10.76 30.68
CA ARG A 100 -53.09 10.75 30.95
C ARG A 100 -53.72 12.00 30.31
N ASN A 101 -54.94 11.88 29.80
CA ASN A 101 -56.04 12.86 29.96
C ASN A 101 -57.32 12.25 29.35
N SER A 102 -58.36 11.98 30.14
CA SER A 102 -59.42 12.92 30.55
C SER A 102 -60.39 13.21 29.40
N ALA A 103 -61.52 12.51 29.41
CA ALA A 103 -62.81 12.91 28.85
C ALA A 103 -63.91 12.34 29.75
#